data_AF-A0A7Y8ISL0-F1
#
_entry.id   AF-A0A7Y8ISL0-F1
#
_cell.length_a   1.000
_cell.length_b   1.000
_cell.length_c   1.000
_cell.angle_alpha   90.00
_cell.angle_beta   90.00
_cell.angle_gamma   90.00
#
_symmetry.space_group_name_H-M   'P 1'
#
loop_
_entity.id
_entity.type
_entity.pdbx_description
1 polymer ?
#
loop_
_entity_poly.entity_id
_entity_poly.type
_entity_poly.pdbx_seq_one_letter_code
_entity_poly.pdbx_strand_id
1 'polypeptide(L)' 'MRKKTFPKWMLLSLFFLFLFLHSNGEAAKKIELIGRETLNFTLPSTEDRLINYAEEYYGKHHLIITFFPAAFTPI' A
#
# COMPACT_ATOMS: atom_id res chain seq x y z
N MET A 1 19.62 -48.27 0.37
CA MET A 1 20.03 -46.86 0.20
C MET A 1 18.95 -45.92 0.75
N ARG A 2 19.08 -45.46 2.01
CA ARG A 2 18.14 -44.52 2.65
C ARG A 2 18.27 -43.14 1.99
N LYS A 3 17.29 -42.74 1.17
CA LYS A 3 17.27 -41.41 0.56
C LYS A 3 17.08 -40.38 1.67
N LYS A 4 18.14 -39.61 1.96
CA LYS A 4 18.13 -38.52 2.94
C LYS A 4 17.16 -37.44 2.42
N THR A 5 15.94 -37.39 2.95
CA THR A 5 14.91 -36.38 2.63
C THR A 5 15.11 -35.06 3.37
N PHE A 6 16.00 -35.06 4.38
CA PHE A 6 16.39 -33.91 5.20
C PHE A 6 16.86 -32.64 4.44
N PRO A 7 17.65 -32.70 3.35
CA PRO A 7 18.19 -31.49 2.73
C PRO A 7 17.10 -30.66 2.02
N LYS A 8 16.00 -31.28 1.58
CA LYS A 8 14.92 -30.57 0.86
C LYS A 8 14.14 -29.63 1.78
N TRP A 9 13.86 -30.05 3.00
CA TRP A 9 13.16 -29.23 3.99
C TRP A 9 14.04 -28.09 4.50
N MET A 10 15.34 -28.33 4.65
CA MET A 10 16.31 -27.29 4.99
C MET A 10 16.39 -26.22 3.89
N LEU A 11 16.45 -26.63 2.62
CA LEU A 11 16.44 -25.73 1.47
C LEU A 11 15.14 -24.92 1.38
N LEU A 12 13.99 -25.55 1.62
CA LEU A 12 12.69 -24.88 1.61
C LEU A 12 12.58 -23.84 2.72
N SER A 13 13.03 -24.17 3.94
CA SER A 13 13.09 -23.21 5.06
C SER A 13 14.01 -22.03 4.76
N LEU A 14 15.19 -22.30 4.17
CA LEU A 14 16.12 -21.26 3.76
C LEU A 14 15.53 -20.32 2.70
N PHE A 15 14.76 -20.88 1.76
CA PHE A 15 14.05 -20.12 0.73
C PHE A 15 12.96 -19.22 1.34
N PHE A 16 12.16 -19.71 2.28
CA PHE A 16 11.18 -18.87 2.97
C PHE A 16 11.81 -17.76 3.82
N LEU A 17 12.95 -18.04 4.48
CA LEU A 17 13.73 -17.02 5.20
C LEU A 17 14.25 -15.92 4.25
N PHE A 18 14.71 -16.31 3.06
CA PHE A 18 15.15 -15.37 2.04
C PHE A 18 14.00 -14.47 1.57
N LEU A 19 12.80 -15.03 1.34
CA LEU A 19 11.61 -14.26 0.98
C LEU A 19 11.17 -13.31 2.12
N PHE A 20 11.22 -13.76 3.36
CA PHE A 20 10.87 -12.93 4.52
C PHE A 20 11.76 -11.68 4.61
N LEU A 21 13.07 -11.83 4.36
CA LEU A 21 14.02 -10.72 4.40
C LEU A 21 13.73 -9.65 3.32
N HIS A 22 13.19 -10.06 2.17
CA HIS A 22 12.87 -9.15 1.05
C HIS A 22 11.46 -8.56 1.13
N SER A 23 10.59 -9.03 2.04
CA SER A 23 9.20 -8.56 2.15
C SER A 23 9.07 -7.07 2.49
N ASN A 24 10.08 -6.48 3.14
CA ASN A 24 10.06 -5.09 3.60
C ASN A 24 10.62 -4.06 2.59
N GLY A 25 11.06 -4.49 1.41
CA GLY A 25 11.78 -3.64 0.46
C GLY A 25 10.96 -2.48 -0.14
N GLU A 26 9.66 -2.68 -0.36
CA GLU A 26 8.76 -1.65 -0.90
C GLU A 26 8.39 -0.59 0.16
N ALA A 27 8.19 -1.01 1.42
CA ALA A 27 7.81 -0.11 2.51
C ALA A 27 8.94 0.86 2.94
N ALA A 28 10.20 0.53 2.62
CA ALA A 28 11.37 1.32 3.01
C ALA A 28 11.72 2.46 2.04
N LYS A 29 11.07 2.56 0.87
CA LYS A 29 11.25 3.72 -0.02
C LYS A 29 10.55 4.93 0.59
N LYS A 30 11.31 5.71 1.36
CA LYS A 30 10.89 7.02 1.87
C LYS A 30 10.85 8.01 0.70
N ILE A 31 9.78 7.95 -0.09
CA ILE A 31 9.52 8.95 -1.12
C ILE A 31 9.14 10.23 -0.38
N GLU A 32 9.89 11.31 -0.61
CA GLU A 32 9.56 12.62 -0.07
C GLU A 32 8.36 13.19 -0.84
N LEU A 33 7.18 13.11 -0.22
CA LEU A 33 5.90 13.51 -0.83
C LEU A 33 5.56 15.00 -0.56
N ILE A 34 6.25 15.65 0.37
CA ILE A 34 6.00 17.04 0.76
C ILE A 34 6.43 17.96 -0.38
N GLY A 35 5.58 18.94 -0.71
CA GLY A 35 5.84 19.92 -1.78
C GLY A 35 5.70 19.35 -3.20
N ARG A 36 5.39 18.06 -3.35
CA ARG A 36 5.04 17.48 -4.63
C ARG A 36 3.57 17.71 -4.93
N GLU A 37 3.29 17.97 -6.19
CA GLU A 37 1.93 18.02 -6.70
C GLU A 37 1.28 16.64 -6.55
N THR A 38 0.03 16.62 -6.08
CA THR A 38 -0.77 15.40 -6.00
C THR A 38 -1.34 15.06 -7.37
N LEU A 39 -1.64 13.78 -7.59
CA LEU A 39 -2.28 13.33 -8.83
C LEU A 39 -3.69 13.91 -8.95
N ASN A 40 -4.13 14.15 -10.18
CA ASN A 40 -5.53 14.37 -10.48
C ASN A 40 -6.30 13.06 -10.33
N PHE A 41 -7.38 13.08 -9.56
CA PHE A 41 -8.18 11.91 -9.29
C PHE A 41 -9.68 12.21 -9.33
N THR A 42 -10.45 11.15 -9.53
CA THR A 42 -11.90 11.16 -9.45
C THR A 42 -12.35 10.10 -8.46
N LEU A 43 -13.19 10.47 -7.49
CA LEU A 43 -13.66 9.57 -6.43
C LEU A 43 -15.18 9.46 -6.43
N PRO A 44 -15.73 8.25 -6.21
CA PRO A 44 -17.13 8.12 -5.85
C PRO A 44 -17.39 8.73 -4.47
N SER A 45 -18.56 9.35 -4.30
CA SER A 45 -18.99 9.93 -3.02
C SER A 45 -20.29 9.32 -2.52
N THR A 46 -20.60 9.56 -1.25
CA THR A 46 -21.89 9.19 -0.65
C THR A 46 -23.03 10.11 -1.11
N GLU A 47 -22.74 11.19 -1.83
CA GLU A 47 -23.72 12.17 -2.32
C GLU A 47 -24.26 11.83 -3.73
N ASP A 48 -24.15 10.57 -4.16
CA ASP A 48 -24.56 10.09 -5.49
C ASP A 48 -23.97 10.90 -6.66
N ARG A 49 -22.73 11.36 -6.47
CA ARG A 49 -21.95 12.07 -7.49
C ARG A 49 -20.47 11.70 -7.44
N LEU A 50 -19.78 11.98 -8.53
CA LEU A 50 -18.33 11.91 -8.58
C LEU A 50 -17.72 13.22 -8.08
N ILE A 51 -16.58 13.11 -7.42
CA ILE A 51 -15.73 14.23 -7.02
C ILE A 51 -14.53 14.27 -7.95
N ASN A 52 -14.30 15.40 -8.63
CA ASN A 52 -13.13 15.63 -9.46
C ASN A 52 -12.17 16.61 -8.78
N TYR A 53 -10.99 16.13 -8.35
CA TYR A 53 -10.01 16.95 -7.65
C TYR A 53 -9.52 18.15 -8.47
N ALA A 54 -9.21 17.93 -9.75
CA ALA A 54 -8.61 18.93 -10.63
C ALA A 54 -9.57 20.10 -10.88
N GLU A 55 -10.85 19.78 -11.09
CA GLU A 55 -11.87 20.77 -11.43
C GLU A 55 -12.43 21.48 -10.20
N GLU A 56 -12.63 20.76 -9.09
CA GLU A 56 -13.36 21.28 -7.93
C GLU A 56 -12.44 21.84 -6.83
N TYR A 57 -11.22 21.31 -6.66
CA TYR A 57 -10.39 21.60 -5.48
C TYR A 57 -9.01 22.18 -5.80
N TYR A 58 -8.37 21.73 -6.87
CA TYR A 58 -7.00 22.14 -7.20
C TYR A 58 -6.88 23.66 -7.35
N GLY A 59 -5.97 24.26 -6.59
CA GLY A 59 -5.74 25.72 -6.56
C GLY A 59 -6.86 26.55 -5.93
N LYS A 60 -7.97 25.95 -5.51
CA LYS A 60 -9.15 26.63 -4.96
C LYS A 60 -9.32 26.42 -3.46
N HIS A 61 -8.96 25.24 -2.96
CA HIS A 61 -9.19 24.82 -1.58
C HIS A 61 -8.00 24.06 -1.00
N HIS A 62 -7.84 24.10 0.33
CA HIS A 62 -6.99 23.15 1.03
C HIS A 62 -7.75 21.84 1.24
N LEU A 63 -7.20 20.73 0.77
CA LEU A 63 -7.82 19.41 0.85
C LEU A 63 -7.13 18.55 1.93
N ILE A 64 -7.92 17.98 2.83
CA ILE A 64 -7.49 16.99 3.81
C ILE A 64 -8.17 15.66 3.46
N ILE A 65 -7.39 14.61 3.23
CA ILE A 65 -7.88 13.27 2.93
C ILE A 65 -7.44 12.33 4.05
N THR A 66 -8.38 11.60 4.63
CA THR A 66 -8.13 10.62 5.68
C THR A 66 -8.58 9.24 5.23
N PHE A 67 -7.76 8.22 5.51
CA PHE A 67 -8.07 6.82 5.21
C PHE A 67 -8.30 6.05 6.51
N PHE A 68 -9.25 5.13 6.50
CA PHE A 68 -9.49 4.18 7.58
C PHE A 68 -9.52 2.75 7.01
N PRO A 69 -9.16 1.71 7.79
CA PRO A 69 -8.97 0.36 7.26
C PRO A 69 -10.24 -0.25 6.65
N ALA A 70 -11.38 -0.08 7.33
CA ALA A 70 -12.67 -0.61 6.93
C ALA A 70 -13.82 0.15 7.59
N ALA A 71 -14.99 0.13 6.95
CA ALA A 71 -16.21 0.61 7.57
C ALA A 71 -16.66 -0.33 8.70
N PHE A 72 -17.35 0.21 9.70
CA PHE A 72 -17.96 -0.54 10.82
C PHE A 72 -16.98 -1.31 11.72
N THR A 73 -15.70 -0.90 11.77
CA THR A 73 -14.72 -1.45 12.73
C THR A 73 -14.44 -0.44 13.85
N PRO A 74 -14.29 -0.89 15.11
CA PRO A 74 -13.83 0.00 16.18
C PRO A 74 -12.43 0.54 15.87
N ILE A 75 -12.15 1.72 16.42
CA ILE A 75 -10.86 2.40 16.33
C ILE A 75 -9.89 1.82 17.36
#